data_AF-A0A845B4D7-F1
#
_entry.id   AF-A0A845B4D7-F1
#
_cell.length_a   1.000
_cell.length_b   1.000
_cell.length_c   1.000
_cell.angle_alpha   90.00
_cell.angle_beta   90.00
_cell.angle_gamma   90.00
#
_symmetry.space_group_name_H-M   'P 1'
#
loop_
_entity.id
_entity.type
_entity.pdbx_description
1 polymer ?
#
loop_
_entity_poly.entity_id
_entity_poly.type
_entity_poly.pdbx_seq_one_letter_code
_entity_poly.pdbx_strand_id
1 'polypeptide(L)'
;MSLFDTILGAAGGHPTVANMAEKLGIDAGVAEKAIAALGKSHTEDGDTVELAAAKTGLDTGMLGSIVEQLGGEGSLTKFNQILNENPQAKGMLDMLDRDGDGNPLNDIAGMASGLFGKK
;
A
#
# COMPACT_ATOMS: atom_id res chain seq x y z
N MET A 1 -6.03 8.49 22.19
CA MET A 1 -5.08 7.88 21.24
C MET A 1 -5.82 7.63 19.94
N SER A 2 -5.45 8.32 18.86
CA SER A 2 -6.15 8.20 17.56
C SER A 2 -5.83 6.88 16.87
N LEU A 3 -6.75 6.37 16.04
CA LEU A 3 -6.49 5.28 15.07
C LEU A 3 -5.19 5.53 14.27
N PHE A 4 -4.89 6.80 14.00
CA PHE A 4 -3.64 7.26 13.41
C PHE A 4 -2.38 6.89 14.21
N ASP A 5 -2.42 6.98 15.53
CA ASP A 5 -1.29 6.66 16.42
C ASP A 5 -1.10 5.14 16.54
N THR A 6 -2.19 4.38 16.42
CA THR A 6 -2.15 2.91 16.34
C THR A 6 -1.63 2.42 14.99
N ILE A 7 -2.00 3.06 13.89
CA ILE A 7 -1.48 2.73 12.55
C ILE A 7 -0.03 3.20 12.43
N LEU A 8 0.33 4.39 12.93
CA LEU A 8 1.70 4.89 12.91
C LEU A 8 2.60 4.10 13.87
N GLY A 9 2.11 3.67 15.03
CA GLY A 9 2.81 2.73 15.90
C GLY A 9 3.00 1.34 15.27
N ALA A 10 2.08 0.92 14.38
CA ALA A 10 2.20 -0.29 13.59
C ALA A 10 3.04 -0.12 12.31
N ALA A 11 3.13 1.09 11.75
CA ALA A 11 3.81 1.42 10.50
C ALA A 11 5.24 1.95 10.71
N GLY A 12 5.55 2.53 11.87
CA GLY A 12 6.86 3.10 12.26
C GLY A 12 7.98 2.07 12.45
N GLY A 13 7.72 0.81 12.09
CA GLY A 13 8.71 -0.25 11.97
C GLY A 13 8.56 -1.05 10.68
N HIS A 14 7.76 -0.58 9.72
CA HIS A 14 7.53 -1.34 8.50
C HIS A 14 8.80 -1.26 7.64
N PRO A 15 9.47 -2.39 7.34
CA PRO A 15 10.72 -2.39 6.57
C PRO A 15 10.58 -1.65 5.24
N THR A 16 9.37 -1.56 4.70
CA THR A 16 9.10 -0.79 3.47
C THR A 16 9.34 0.72 3.62
N VAL A 17 8.99 1.36 4.75
CA VAL A 17 9.18 2.82 4.91
C VAL A 17 10.65 3.14 5.08
N ALA A 18 11.36 2.38 5.93
CA ALA A 18 12.80 2.55 6.13
C ALA A 18 13.60 2.25 4.85
N ASN A 19 13.30 1.16 4.14
CA ASN A 19 13.97 0.83 2.88
C ASN A 19 13.64 1.84 1.77
N MET A 20 12.43 2.39 1.75
CA MET A 20 12.06 3.45 0.81
C MET A 20 12.82 4.74 1.13
N ALA A 21 12.87 5.13 2.40
CA ALA A 21 13.59 6.32 2.86
C ALA A 21 15.09 6.23 2.49
N GLU A 22 15.71 5.08 2.73
CA GLU A 22 17.09 4.81 2.36
C GLU A 22 17.31 4.88 0.84
N LYS A 23 16.42 4.28 0.04
CA LYS A 23 16.49 4.32 -1.42
C LYS A 23 16.34 5.73 -2.00
N LEU A 24 15.49 6.55 -1.40
CA LEU A 24 15.25 7.93 -1.83
C LEU A 24 16.24 8.93 -1.20
N GLY A 25 17.13 8.46 -0.31
CA GLY A 25 18.09 9.31 0.39
C GLY A 25 17.42 10.33 1.32
N ILE A 26 16.25 10.00 1.86
CA ILE A 26 15.48 10.87 2.76
C ILE A 26 15.44 10.32 4.18
N ASP A 27 15.18 11.21 5.13
CA ASP A 27 14.95 10.82 6.51
C ASP A 27 13.66 10.00 6.65
N ALA A 28 13.67 9.00 7.53
CA ALA A 28 12.51 8.14 7.78
C ALA A 28 11.29 8.94 8.26
N GLY A 29 11.49 9.99 9.07
CA GLY A 29 10.41 10.88 9.51
C GLY A 29 9.84 11.71 8.36
N VAL A 30 10.64 12.06 7.35
CA VAL A 30 10.16 12.71 6.13
C VAL A 30 9.31 11.74 5.30
N ALA A 31 9.77 10.50 5.15
CA ALA A 31 9.02 9.44 4.47
C ALA A 31 7.68 9.15 5.15
N GLU A 32 7.65 9.02 6.48
CA GLU A 32 6.42 8.83 7.25
C GLU A 32 5.45 10.00 7.08
N LYS A 33 5.95 11.24 7.19
CA LYS A 33 5.15 12.46 7.00
C LYS A 33 4.53 12.51 5.60
N ALA A 34 5.31 12.15 4.57
CA ALA A 34 4.85 12.07 3.19
C ALA A 34 3.74 11.02 3.02
N ILE A 35 3.97 9.78 3.48
CA ILE A 35 2.98 8.69 3.42
C ILE A 35 1.69 9.09 4.13
N ALA A 36 1.80 9.70 5.32
CA ALA A 36 0.64 10.14 6.08
C ALA A 36 -0.16 11.23 5.35
N ALA A 37 0.52 12.15 4.68
CA ALA A 37 -0.15 13.20 3.92
C ALA A 37 -0.76 12.70 2.61
N LEU A 38 -0.07 11.83 1.89
CA LEU A 38 -0.60 11.13 0.71
C LEU A 38 -1.84 10.30 1.09
N GLY A 39 -1.75 9.54 2.18
CA GLY A 39 -2.84 8.73 2.73
C GLY A 39 -4.03 9.55 3.23
N LYS A 40 -3.87 10.83 3.59
CA LYS A 40 -5.02 11.72 3.85
C LYS A 40 -5.56 12.34 2.58
N SER A 41 -4.67 12.73 1.67
CA SER A 41 -5.03 13.48 0.46
C SER A 41 -5.67 12.61 -0.62
N HIS A 42 -5.51 11.29 -0.58
CA HIS A 42 -6.12 10.39 -1.58
C HIS A 42 -7.65 10.34 -1.52
N THR A 43 -8.25 10.71 -0.39
CA THR A 43 -9.71 10.78 -0.23
C THR A 43 -10.29 12.15 -0.55
N GLU A 44 -9.43 13.13 -0.83
CA GLU A 44 -9.84 14.51 -1.09
C GLU A 44 -9.97 14.75 -2.60
N ASP A 45 -10.86 15.67 -2.97
CA ASP A 45 -11.06 16.05 -4.37
C ASP A 45 -9.85 16.85 -4.87
N GLY A 46 -9.16 16.31 -5.88
CA GLY A 46 -8.00 16.94 -6.51
C GLY A 46 -6.84 15.98 -6.72
N ASP A 47 -5.68 16.53 -7.11
CA ASP A 47 -4.46 15.73 -7.24
C ASP A 47 -3.89 15.41 -5.85
N THR A 48 -3.79 14.13 -5.53
CA THR A 48 -3.33 13.64 -4.23
C THR A 48 -1.91 14.10 -3.89
N VAL A 49 -1.03 14.19 -4.89
CA VAL A 49 0.38 14.58 -4.72
C VAL A 49 0.46 16.08 -4.48
N GLU A 50 -0.27 16.88 -5.24
CA GLU A 50 -0.34 18.34 -5.03
C GLU A 50 -0.93 18.70 -3.66
N LEU A 51 -2.01 18.03 -3.27
CA LEU A 51 -2.65 18.21 -1.96
C LEU A 51 -1.72 17.78 -0.81
N ALA A 52 -0.98 16.68 -0.98
CA ALA A 52 0.01 16.23 0.00
C ALA A 52 1.20 17.20 0.07
N ALA A 53 1.64 17.76 -1.06
CA ALA A 53 2.71 18.76 -1.12
C ALA A 53 2.31 20.00 -0.35
N ALA A 54 1.10 20.52 -0.58
CA ALA A 54 0.58 21.69 0.12
C ALA A 54 0.53 21.50 1.65
N LYS A 55 0.26 20.27 2.12
CA LYS A 55 0.16 19.96 3.56
C LYS A 55 1.50 19.71 4.23
N THR A 56 2.45 19.15 3.51
CA THR A 56 3.74 18.73 4.07
C THR A 56 4.85 19.75 3.86
N GLY A 57 4.71 20.60 2.85
CA GLY A 57 5.78 21.44 2.32
C GLY A 57 6.83 20.65 1.52
N LEU A 58 6.56 19.39 1.18
CA LEU A 58 7.44 18.55 0.38
C LEU A 58 7.22 18.81 -1.12
N ASP A 59 8.29 18.64 -1.89
CA ASP A 59 8.24 18.74 -3.34
C ASP A 59 7.33 17.66 -3.94
N THR A 60 6.56 18.02 -4.98
CA THR A 60 5.65 17.09 -5.65
C THR A 60 6.38 15.96 -6.35
N GLY A 61 7.60 16.20 -6.87
CA GLY A 61 8.45 15.17 -7.46
C GLY A 61 8.89 14.14 -6.41
N MET A 62 9.33 14.61 -5.23
CA MET A 62 9.65 13.72 -4.10
C MET A 62 8.44 12.88 -3.67
N LEU A 63 7.28 13.51 -3.53
CA LEU A 63 6.04 12.82 -3.15
C LEU A 63 5.60 11.82 -4.23
N GLY A 64 5.77 12.15 -5.51
CA GLY A 64 5.55 11.25 -6.63
C GLY A 64 6.44 10.01 -6.55
N SER A 65 7.75 10.17 -6.30
CA SER A 65 8.67 9.04 -6.10
C SER A 65 8.28 8.16 -4.91
N ILE A 66 7.72 8.74 -3.84
CA ILE A 66 7.19 7.98 -2.70
C ILE A 66 5.95 7.17 -3.12
N VAL A 67 5.01 7.76 -3.86
CA VAL A 67 3.86 7.03 -4.42
C VAL A 67 4.31 5.89 -5.33
N GLU A 68 5.29 6.13 -6.20
CA GLU A 68 5.89 5.10 -7.05
C GLU A 68 6.57 3.99 -6.25
N GLN A 69 7.22 4.28 -5.12
CA GLN A 69 7.82 3.22 -4.30
C GLN A 69 6.77 2.44 -3.48
N LEU A 70 5.65 3.07 -3.10
CA LEU A 70 4.54 2.41 -2.41
C LEU A 70 3.74 1.51 -3.36
N GLY A 71 3.44 2.00 -4.56
CA GLY A 71 2.55 1.35 -5.55
C GLY A 71 3.25 0.75 -6.77
N GLY A 72 4.56 0.95 -6.93
CA GLY A 72 5.30 0.52 -8.10
C GLY A 72 5.89 -0.88 -8.00
N GLU A 73 6.67 -1.21 -9.03
CA GLU A 73 7.19 -2.53 -9.38
C GLU A 73 7.78 -3.32 -8.20
N GLY A 74 8.30 -2.67 -7.17
CA GLY A 74 8.83 -3.32 -5.96
C GLY A 74 7.79 -4.05 -5.11
N SER A 75 6.56 -3.53 -5.02
CA SER A 75 5.48 -4.16 -4.23
C SER A 75 4.94 -5.40 -4.92
N LEU A 76 4.76 -5.33 -6.25
CA LEU A 76 4.38 -6.48 -7.07
C LEU A 76 5.52 -7.50 -7.22
N THR A 77 6.77 -7.04 -7.38
CA THR A 77 7.94 -7.93 -7.41
C THR A 77 8.10 -8.64 -6.08
N LYS A 78 7.96 -7.94 -4.94
CA LYS A 78 8.05 -8.56 -3.62
C LYS A 78 6.87 -9.49 -3.34
N PHE A 79 5.67 -9.15 -3.79
CA PHE A 79 4.53 -10.05 -3.75
C PHE A 79 4.78 -11.31 -4.58
N ASN A 80 5.23 -11.16 -5.84
CA ASN A 80 5.62 -12.28 -6.71
C ASN A 80 6.78 -13.09 -6.14
N GLN A 81 7.73 -12.45 -5.47
CA GLN A 81 8.87 -13.10 -4.84
C GLN A 81 8.41 -13.91 -3.63
N ILE A 82 7.51 -13.37 -2.78
CA ILE A 82 6.87 -14.12 -1.70
C ILE A 82 6.09 -15.31 -2.25
N LEU A 83 5.39 -15.16 -3.39
CA LEU A 83 4.67 -16.26 -4.03
C LEU A 83 5.60 -17.33 -4.61
N ASN A 84 6.71 -16.93 -5.22
CA ASN A 84 7.70 -17.84 -5.75
C ASN A 84 8.49 -18.55 -4.64
N GLU A 85 8.77 -17.87 -3.53
CA GLU A 85 9.46 -18.41 -2.35
C GLU A 85 8.53 -19.23 -1.44
N ASN A 86 7.23 -18.98 -1.47
CA ASN A 86 6.22 -19.76 -0.73
C ASN A 86 5.22 -20.44 -1.67
N PRO A 87 5.53 -21.65 -2.17
CA PRO A 87 4.61 -22.46 -2.97
C PRO A 87 3.27 -22.73 -2.27
N GLN A 88 3.23 -22.71 -0.92
CA GLN A 88 2.01 -22.81 -0.14
C GLN A 88 1.12 -21.57 -0.22
N ALA A 89 1.71 -20.37 -0.34
CA ALA A 89 0.96 -19.13 -0.56
C ALA A 89 0.36 -19.08 -1.96
N LYS A 90 1.12 -19.56 -2.96
CA LYS A 90 0.60 -19.79 -4.32
C LYS A 90 -0.56 -20.80 -4.32
N GLY A 91 -0.39 -21.95 -3.65
CA GLY A 91 -1.45 -22.94 -3.53
C GLY A 91 -2.70 -22.43 -2.81
N MET A 92 -2.57 -21.52 -1.85
CA MET A 92 -3.70 -20.86 -1.20
C MET A 92 -4.42 -19.89 -2.15
N LEU A 93 -3.68 -19.12 -2.94
CA LEU A 93 -4.25 -18.23 -3.96
C LEU A 93 -4.93 -18.99 -5.08
N ASP A 94 -4.32 -20.07 -5.56
CA ASP A 94 -4.94 -20.98 -6.55
C ASP A 94 -6.19 -21.68 -5.97
N MET A 95 -6.26 -21.87 -4.65
CA MET A 95 -7.44 -22.41 -3.96
C MET A 95 -8.51 -21.34 -3.69
N LEU A 96 -8.12 -20.07 -3.65
CA LEU A 96 -9.00 -18.89 -3.52
C LEU A 96 -9.54 -18.44 -4.88
N ASP A 97 -8.78 -18.67 -5.95
CA ASP A 97 -9.16 -18.57 -7.37
C ASP A 97 -10.14 -19.69 -7.71
N ARG A 98 -11.38 -19.53 -7.26
CA ARG A 98 -12.39 -20.58 -7.23
C ARG A 98 -13.03 -20.75 -8.60
N ASP A 99 -13.07 -19.70 -9.41
CA ASP A 99 -13.57 -19.75 -10.79
C ASP A 99 -12.47 -20.05 -11.82
N GLY A 100 -11.19 -20.01 -11.41
CA GLY A 100 -10.04 -20.44 -12.19
C GLY A 100 -9.64 -19.44 -13.27
N ASP A 101 -10.02 -18.17 -13.11
CA ASP A 101 -9.69 -17.09 -14.05
C ASP A 101 -8.31 -16.47 -13.81
N GLY A 102 -7.61 -16.89 -12.76
CA GLY A 102 -6.27 -16.42 -12.40
C GLY A 102 -6.26 -15.16 -11.53
N ASN A 103 -7.41 -14.69 -11.05
CA ASN A 103 -7.53 -13.48 -10.25
C ASN A 103 -8.28 -13.70 -8.91
N PRO A 104 -7.64 -14.29 -7.89
CA PRO A 104 -8.28 -14.58 -6.60
C PRO A 104 -8.86 -13.36 -5.84
N LEU A 105 -8.53 -12.13 -6.25
CA LEU A 105 -9.08 -10.91 -5.65
C LEU A 105 -10.56 -10.71 -5.99
N ASN A 106 -10.98 -11.08 -7.20
CA ASN A 106 -12.39 -10.96 -7.61
C ASN A 106 -13.26 -12.00 -6.87
N ASP A 107 -12.71 -13.17 -6.58
CA ASP A 107 -13.35 -14.26 -5.86
C ASP A 107 -13.50 -13.94 -4.37
N ILE A 108 -12.48 -13.35 -3.75
CA ILE A 108 -12.57 -12.85 -2.37
C ILE A 108 -13.60 -11.72 -2.29
N ALA A 109 -13.59 -10.78 -3.23
CA ALA A 109 -14.58 -9.71 -3.31
C ALA A 109 -16.00 -10.24 -3.57
N GLY A 110 -16.12 -11.29 -4.38
CA GLY A 110 -17.36 -12.02 -4.66
C GLY A 110 -17.88 -12.79 -3.45
N MET A 111 -17.02 -13.47 -2.70
CA MET A 111 -17.36 -14.14 -1.44
C MET A 111 -17.81 -13.13 -0.38
N ALA A 112 -17.12 -12.00 -0.25
CA ALA A 112 -17.52 -10.93 0.66
C ALA A 112 -18.87 -10.33 0.24
N SER A 113 -19.08 -10.08 -1.05
CA SER A 113 -20.35 -9.59 -1.59
C SER A 113 -21.50 -10.58 -1.41
N GLY A 114 -21.23 -11.89 -1.49
CA GLY A 114 -22.22 -12.94 -1.25
C GLY A 114 -22.61 -13.11 0.21
N LEU A 115 -21.69 -12.84 1.14
CA LEU A 115 -21.92 -12.93 2.59
C LEU A 115 -22.57 -11.67 3.18
N PHE A 116 -22.30 -10.49 2.61
CA PHE A 116 -22.86 -9.20 3.06
C PHE A 116 -23.99 -8.67 2.18
N GLY A 117 -24.20 -9.23 0.98
CA GLY A 117 -25.17 -8.76 -0.01
C GLY A 117 -26.51 -9.49 -0.03
N LYS A 118 -26.75 -10.45 0.85
CA LYS A 118 -28.07 -11.04 1.04
C LYS A 118 -28.74 -10.38 2.25
N LYS A 119 -29.79 -9.60 1.98
CA LYS A 119 -30.77 -9.16 2.98
C LYS A 119 -31.28 -10.32 3.82
#